data_AF-A0A8T6NWH4-F1
#
_entry.id   AF-A0A8T6NWH4-F1
#
_cell.length_a   1.000
_cell.length_b   1.000
_cell.length_c   1.000
_cell.angle_alpha   90.00
_cell.angle_beta   90.00
_cell.angle_gamma   90.00
#
_symmetry.space_group_name_H-M   'P 1'
#
loop_
_entity.id
_entity.type
_entity.pdbx_description
1 polymer ?
#
loop_
_entity_poly.entity_id
_entity_poly.type
_entity_poly.pdbx_seq_one_letter_code
_entity_poly.pdbx_strand_id
1 'polypeptide(L)'
;METTIAAVTVFNNRARVTRQGRAQLEPGTHTLSISELPLRLIHDSVRVSGEGAGVTLLGVDVRKEEYTDVPEADIAQLRREHDDLVYSIKALEDEATALDARMTWLRSLAEFSGEQYARWLARGRAVLDEATNLGDYIVEQTGLINERLRAIEREKRDLEKAREALERRLQRVERPRTHTRNVIDIQLEAQQAA
;
A
#
# COMPACT_ATOMS: atom_id res chain seq x y z
N MET A 1 27.36 -13.99 1.72
CA MET A 1 27.65 -15.38 2.18
C MET A 1 26.85 -15.67 3.42
N GLU A 2 26.21 -16.83 3.50
CA GLU A 2 25.50 -17.25 4.72
C GLU A 2 26.45 -17.80 5.78
N THR A 3 26.19 -17.44 7.05
CA THR A 3 26.98 -17.92 8.19
C THR A 3 26.09 -18.23 9.37
N THR A 4 26.36 -19.34 10.04
CA THR A 4 25.65 -19.81 11.23
C THR A 4 26.46 -19.50 12.49
N ILE A 5 25.76 -19.26 13.60
CA ILE A 5 26.41 -19.06 14.91
C ILE A 5 26.86 -20.41 15.44
N ALA A 6 28.18 -20.61 15.56
CA ALA A 6 28.77 -21.85 16.05
C ALA A 6 28.94 -21.84 17.58
N ALA A 7 29.27 -20.68 18.16
CA ALA A 7 29.45 -20.53 19.60
C ALA A 7 29.18 -19.11 20.08
N VAL A 8 28.75 -18.97 21.34
CA VAL A 8 28.59 -17.69 22.03
C VAL A 8 29.20 -17.80 23.41
N THR A 9 30.10 -16.88 23.75
CA THR A 9 30.70 -16.77 25.09
C THR A 9 30.30 -15.42 25.69
N VAL A 10 29.60 -15.43 26.82
CA VAL A 10 29.09 -14.22 27.48
C VAL A 10 30.05 -13.78 28.59
N PHE A 11 30.41 -12.49 28.57
CA PHE A 11 31.14 -11.79 29.62
C PHE A 11 30.23 -10.73 30.25
N ASN A 12 30.65 -10.16 31.39
CA ASN A 12 29.84 -9.22 32.15
C ASN A 12 29.32 -8.01 31.32
N ASN A 13 30.13 -7.50 30.39
CA ASN A 13 29.78 -6.33 29.56
C ASN A 13 29.74 -6.61 28.04
N ARG A 14 29.97 -7.85 27.60
CA ARG A 14 30.04 -8.17 26.15
C ARG A 14 29.83 -9.65 25.89
N ALA A 15 29.43 -10.00 24.68
CA ALA A 15 29.44 -11.38 24.20
C ALA A 15 30.41 -11.51 23.03
N ARG A 16 31.20 -12.59 23.03
CA ARG A 16 31.97 -13.03 21.87
C ARG A 16 31.11 -14.03 21.10
N VAL A 17 30.81 -13.73 19.84
CA VAL A 17 30.05 -14.62 18.95
C VAL A 17 31.00 -15.14 17.89
N THR A 18 31.05 -16.46 17.73
CA THR A 18 31.79 -17.14 16.67
C THR A 18 30.80 -17.61 15.62
N ARG A 19 30.92 -17.09 14.40
CA ARG A 19 30.15 -17.54 13.23
C ARG A 19 31.04 -18.36 12.30
N GLN A 20 30.45 -19.33 11.60
CA GLN A 20 31.12 -20.15 10.60
C GLN A 20 30.28 -20.19 9.33
N GLY A 21 30.93 -20.30 8.18
CA GLY A 21 30.28 -20.55 6.91
C GLY A 21 31.28 -21.12 5.92
N ARG A 22 30.77 -21.62 4.80
CA ARG A 22 31.60 -22.17 3.71
C ARG A 22 31.25 -21.47 2.41
N ALA A 23 32.25 -21.22 1.58
CA ALA A 23 32.09 -20.69 0.23
C ALA A 23 33.03 -21.45 -0.71
N GLN A 24 32.55 -21.73 -1.92
CA GLN A 24 33.40 -22.24 -3.01
C GLN A 24 33.95 -21.04 -3.77
N LEU A 25 35.24 -21.05 -4.05
CA LEU A 25 35.98 -19.93 -4.65
C LEU A 25 36.80 -20.45 -5.82
N GLU A 26 36.65 -19.79 -6.97
CA GLU A 26 37.51 -20.01 -8.13
C GLU A 26 38.86 -19.29 -7.94
N PRO A 27 39.93 -19.69 -8.65
CA PRO A 27 41.20 -18.97 -8.61
C PRO A 27 41.03 -17.48 -8.96
N GLY A 28 41.58 -16.59 -8.13
CA GLY A 28 41.50 -15.13 -8.29
C GLY A 28 41.20 -14.37 -6.99
N THR A 29 41.00 -13.06 -7.10
CA THR A 29 40.63 -12.19 -5.98
C THR A 29 39.11 -12.14 -5.80
N HIS A 30 38.64 -12.40 -4.58
CA HIS A 30 37.22 -12.38 -4.22
C HIS A 30 36.98 -11.52 -2.98
N THR A 31 35.79 -10.92 -2.93
CA THR A 31 35.28 -10.23 -1.75
C THR A 31 34.06 -10.97 -1.23
N LEU A 32 34.15 -11.53 -0.03
CA LEU A 32 33.03 -12.18 0.64
C LEU A 32 32.39 -11.24 1.66
N SER A 33 31.11 -10.93 1.45
CA SER A 33 30.34 -10.10 2.38
C SER A 33 29.52 -10.97 3.34
N ILE A 34 29.65 -10.71 4.65
CA ILE A 34 28.82 -11.27 5.71
C ILE A 34 27.88 -10.18 6.22
N SER A 35 26.60 -10.34 5.95
CA SER A 35 25.53 -9.42 6.36
C SER A 35 24.91 -9.81 7.71
N GLU A 36 23.92 -9.01 8.14
CA GLU A 36 23.09 -9.24 9.33
C GLU A 36 23.86 -9.22 10.66
N LEU A 37 24.88 -8.36 10.76
CA LEU A 37 25.63 -8.22 12.00
C LEU A 37 25.01 -7.15 12.91
N PRO A 38 25.02 -7.36 14.24
CA PRO A 38 24.41 -6.44 15.19
C PRO A 38 25.01 -5.03 15.09
N LEU A 39 24.18 -4.00 15.27
CA LEU A 39 24.62 -2.60 15.31
C LEU A 39 25.68 -2.30 16.36
N ARG A 40 25.62 -3.02 17.50
CA ARG A 40 26.56 -2.88 18.62
C ARG A 40 27.89 -3.64 18.41
N LEU A 41 28.15 -4.16 17.21
CA LEU A 41 29.43 -4.78 16.86
C LEU A 41 30.56 -3.76 17.06
N ILE A 42 31.58 -4.15 17.81
CA ILE A 42 32.80 -3.36 17.98
C ILE A 42 33.71 -3.67 16.79
N HIS A 43 33.87 -2.70 15.88
CA HIS A 43 34.57 -2.89 14.61
C HIS A 43 35.99 -3.45 14.80
N ASP A 44 36.77 -2.87 15.71
CA ASP A 44 38.16 -3.27 15.98
C ASP A 44 38.31 -4.68 16.61
N SER A 45 37.20 -5.26 17.09
CA SER A 45 37.19 -6.59 17.72
C SER A 45 36.95 -7.72 16.74
N VAL A 46 36.63 -7.41 15.48
CA VAL A 46 36.40 -8.41 14.44
C VAL A 46 37.71 -9.13 14.13
N ARG A 47 37.65 -10.46 14.13
CA ARG A 47 38.75 -11.35 13.77
C ARG A 47 38.20 -12.40 12.82
N VAL A 48 38.85 -12.56 11.67
CA VAL A 48 38.49 -13.52 10.63
C VAL A 48 39.66 -14.47 10.44
N SER A 49 39.35 -15.75 10.35
CA SER A 49 40.28 -16.81 9.99
C SER A 49 39.60 -17.73 8.99
N GLY A 50 40.33 -18.17 7.97
CA GLY A 50 39.86 -19.12 6.97
C GLY A 50 40.80 -20.30 6.86
N GLU A 51 40.23 -21.48 6.63
CA GLU A 51 40.96 -22.71 6.36
C GLU A 51 40.62 -23.16 4.93
N GLY A 52 41.61 -23.23 4.04
CA GLY A 52 41.43 -23.61 2.64
C GLY A 52 42.77 -23.74 1.90
N ALA A 53 42.86 -24.66 0.94
CA ALA A 53 44.07 -24.84 0.13
C ALA A 53 44.26 -23.64 -0.81
N GLY A 54 45.43 -22.99 -0.75
CA GLY A 54 45.77 -21.87 -1.63
C GLY A 54 45.07 -20.53 -1.33
N VAL A 55 44.44 -20.36 -0.16
CA VAL A 55 43.72 -19.12 0.17
C VAL A 55 44.56 -18.19 1.03
N THR A 56 44.72 -16.94 0.57
CA THR A 56 45.37 -15.86 1.32
C THR A 56 44.35 -14.79 1.70
N LEU A 57 44.27 -14.44 2.98
CA LEU A 57 43.44 -13.35 3.46
C LEU A 57 44.16 -12.01 3.22
N LEU A 58 43.56 -11.13 2.40
CA LEU A 58 44.13 -9.82 2.05
C LEU A 58 43.70 -8.72 3.03
N GLY A 59 42.46 -8.77 3.50
CA GLY A 59 41.92 -7.73 4.36
C GLY A 59 40.52 -8.03 4.87
N VAL A 60 40.14 -7.31 5.93
CA VAL A 60 38.80 -7.33 6.51
C VAL A 60 38.38 -5.90 6.75
N ASP A 61 37.24 -5.52 6.19
CA ASP A 61 36.62 -4.21 6.41
C ASP A 61 35.24 -4.37 7.04
N VAL A 62 34.86 -3.41 7.88
CA VAL A 62 33.55 -3.40 8.55
C VAL A 62 32.85 -2.11 8.18
N ARG A 63 31.79 -2.22 7.39
CA ARG A 63 30.98 -1.06 6.99
C ARG A 63 29.58 -1.13 7.57
N LYS A 64 29.00 0.04 7.78
CA LYS A 64 27.56 0.17 8.06
C LYS A 64 26.82 0.19 6.74
N GLU A 65 25.76 -0.60 6.65
CA GLU A 65 24.85 -0.64 5.52
C GLU A 65 23.46 -0.26 6.00
N GLU A 66 22.87 0.71 5.32
CA GLU A 66 21.47 1.08 5.49
C GLU A 66 20.62 0.25 4.53
N TYR A 67 19.61 -0.43 5.05
CA TYR A 67 18.67 -1.22 4.26
C TYR A 67 17.22 -0.88 4.63
N THR A 68 16.35 -0.90 3.63
CA THR A 68 14.91 -0.64 3.78
C THR A 68 14.17 -1.97 3.76
N ASP A 69 13.60 -2.33 4.90
CA ASP A 69 12.99 -3.65 5.13
C ASP A 69 11.49 -3.69 4.80
N VAL A 70 11.04 -2.89 3.83
CA VAL A 70 9.62 -2.86 3.44
C VAL A 70 9.45 -3.64 2.15
N PRO A 71 8.76 -4.79 2.16
CA PRO A 71 8.50 -5.55 0.95
C PRO A 71 7.70 -4.69 -0.03
N GLU A 72 8.28 -4.39 -1.19
CA GLU A 72 7.63 -3.58 -2.23
C GLU A 72 6.29 -4.17 -2.68
N ALA A 73 6.14 -5.49 -2.58
CA ALA A 73 4.90 -6.22 -2.83
C ALA A 73 3.76 -5.83 -1.87
N ASP A 74 4.04 -5.64 -0.58
CA ASP A 74 3.04 -5.27 0.42
C ASP A 74 2.55 -3.82 0.20
N ILE A 75 3.46 -2.92 -0.18
CA ILE A 75 3.10 -1.54 -0.55
C ILE A 75 2.24 -1.53 -1.81
N ALA A 76 2.63 -2.30 -2.83
CA ALA A 76 1.89 -2.38 -4.09
C ALA A 76 0.47 -2.92 -3.88
N GLN A 77 0.29 -3.90 -3.01
CA GLN A 77 -1.03 -4.41 -2.65
C GLN A 77 -1.87 -3.33 -1.94
N LEU A 78 -1.33 -2.67 -0.91
CA LEU A 78 -2.06 -1.64 -0.18
C LEU A 78 -2.43 -0.43 -1.07
N ARG A 79 -1.58 -0.08 -2.05
CA ARG A 79 -1.89 0.95 -3.04
C ARG A 79 -3.03 0.55 -3.96
N ARG A 80 -3.04 -0.70 -4.45
CA ARG A 80 -4.16 -1.21 -5.27
C ARG A 80 -5.48 -1.17 -4.51
N GLU A 81 -5.48 -1.65 -3.26
CA GLU A 81 -6.67 -1.60 -2.40
C GLU A 81 -7.15 -0.16 -2.17
N HIS A 82 -6.23 0.81 -2.06
CA HIS A 82 -6.58 2.23 -1.94
C HIS A 82 -7.20 2.77 -3.22
N ASP A 83 -6.61 2.46 -4.37
CA ASP A 83 -7.11 2.90 -5.67
C ASP A 83 -8.50 2.33 -5.97
N ASP A 84 -8.73 1.05 -5.64
CA ASP A 84 -10.05 0.41 -5.78
C ASP A 84 -11.13 1.12 -4.94
N LEU A 85 -10.80 1.56 -3.72
CA LEU A 85 -11.70 2.35 -2.88
C LEU A 85 -11.98 3.73 -3.49
N VAL A 86 -10.95 4.40 -4.05
CA VAL A 86 -11.12 5.68 -4.75
C VAL A 86 -12.04 5.53 -5.95
N TYR A 87 -11.86 4.49 -6.76
CA TYR A 87 -12.74 4.22 -7.90
C TYR A 87 -14.18 3.96 -7.47
N SER A 88 -14.38 3.20 -6.38
CA SER A 88 -15.71 2.91 -5.84
C SER A 88 -16.42 4.17 -5.35
N ILE A 89 -15.70 5.06 -4.63
CA ILE A 89 -16.25 6.36 -4.20
C ILE A 89 -16.64 7.21 -5.41
N LYS A 90 -15.77 7.28 -6.43
CA LYS A 90 -16.04 8.06 -7.63
C LYS A 90 -17.26 7.54 -8.39
N ALA A 91 -17.42 6.22 -8.51
CA ALA A 91 -18.60 5.64 -9.16
C ALA A 91 -19.90 6.04 -8.44
N LEU A 92 -19.89 6.09 -7.10
CA LEU A 92 -21.02 6.56 -6.30
C LEU A 92 -21.29 8.05 -6.50
N GLU A 93 -20.25 8.89 -6.65
CA GLU A 93 -20.40 10.33 -6.95
C GLU A 93 -20.98 10.57 -8.34
N ASP A 94 -20.53 9.80 -9.33
CA ASP A 94 -21.07 9.85 -10.70
C ASP A 94 -22.54 9.43 -10.71
N GLU A 95 -22.92 8.38 -9.95
CA GLU A 95 -24.32 7.98 -9.79
C GLU A 95 -25.16 9.08 -9.12
N ALA A 96 -24.67 9.68 -8.04
CA ALA A 96 -25.36 10.78 -7.36
C ALA A 96 -25.59 11.98 -8.29
N THR A 97 -24.60 12.30 -9.13
CA THR A 97 -24.67 13.38 -10.12
C THR A 97 -25.75 13.11 -11.17
N ALA A 98 -25.83 11.86 -11.66
CA ALA A 98 -26.87 11.46 -12.60
C ALA A 98 -28.28 11.52 -11.98
N LEU A 99 -28.41 11.13 -10.71
CA LEU A 99 -29.66 11.21 -9.96
C LEU A 99 -30.11 12.66 -9.71
N ASP A 100 -29.18 13.57 -9.41
CA ASP A 100 -29.49 15.00 -9.25
C ASP A 100 -29.95 15.64 -10.57
N ALA A 101 -29.29 15.29 -11.68
CA ALA A 101 -29.73 15.70 -13.02
C ALA A 101 -31.15 15.19 -13.34
N ARG A 102 -31.46 13.94 -12.97
CA ARG A 102 -32.81 13.37 -13.13
C ARG A 102 -33.84 14.08 -12.25
N MET A 103 -33.48 14.44 -11.02
CA MET A 103 -34.35 15.20 -10.11
C MET A 103 -34.64 16.60 -10.64
N THR A 104 -33.63 17.27 -11.21
CA THR A 104 -33.78 18.56 -11.88
C THR A 104 -34.73 18.45 -13.07
N TRP A 105 -34.56 17.42 -13.91
CA TRP A 105 -35.46 17.17 -15.03
C TRP A 105 -36.91 16.92 -14.59
N LEU A 106 -37.13 16.11 -13.54
CA LEU A 106 -38.47 15.88 -12.98
C LEU A 106 -39.13 17.17 -12.48
N ARG A 107 -38.34 18.06 -11.87
CA ARG A 107 -38.83 19.38 -11.41
C ARG A 107 -39.27 20.25 -12.58
N SER A 108 -38.44 20.36 -13.63
CA SER A 108 -38.80 21.10 -14.84
C SER A 108 -40.01 20.50 -15.55
N LEU A 109 -40.14 19.16 -15.55
CA LEU A 109 -41.33 18.49 -16.08
C LEU A 109 -42.58 18.82 -15.27
N ALA A 110 -42.49 18.84 -13.94
CA ALA A 110 -43.60 19.22 -13.06
C ALA A 110 -44.07 20.67 -13.32
N GLU A 111 -43.13 21.61 -13.42
CA GLU A 111 -43.41 23.02 -13.70
C GLU A 111 -44.09 23.20 -15.07
N PHE A 112 -43.51 22.63 -16.12
CA PHE A 112 -44.06 22.75 -17.48
C PHE A 112 -45.44 22.09 -17.60
N SER A 113 -45.60 20.88 -17.04
CA SER A 113 -46.87 20.15 -17.11
C SER A 113 -47.97 20.84 -16.31
N GLY A 114 -47.68 21.38 -15.12
CA GLY A 114 -48.65 22.13 -14.31
C GLY A 114 -49.26 23.32 -15.07
N GLU A 115 -48.42 24.12 -15.73
CA GLU A 115 -48.90 25.27 -16.52
C GLU A 115 -49.70 24.89 -17.77
N GLN A 116 -49.36 23.78 -18.43
CA GLN A 116 -50.07 23.31 -19.61
C GLN A 116 -51.41 22.67 -19.24
N TYR A 117 -51.44 21.82 -18.21
CA TYR A 117 -52.67 21.20 -17.72
C TYR A 117 -53.66 22.24 -17.19
N ALA A 118 -53.20 23.25 -16.45
CA ALA A 118 -54.07 24.36 -16.02
C ALA A 118 -54.74 25.06 -17.22
N ARG A 119 -54.00 25.29 -18.30
CA ARG A 119 -54.52 25.90 -19.53
C ARG A 119 -55.44 24.98 -20.33
N TRP A 120 -55.22 23.68 -20.33
CA TRP A 120 -56.09 22.72 -21.01
C TRP A 120 -57.37 22.45 -20.24
N LEU A 121 -57.29 22.34 -18.91
CA LEU A 121 -58.46 22.24 -18.02
C LEU A 121 -59.38 23.45 -18.17
N ALA A 122 -58.82 24.67 -18.18
CA ALA A 122 -59.58 25.90 -18.40
C ALA A 122 -60.30 25.95 -19.76
N ARG A 123 -59.83 25.17 -20.75
CA ARG A 123 -60.42 25.07 -22.09
C ARG A 123 -61.23 23.79 -22.31
N GLY A 124 -61.43 22.95 -21.27
CA GLY A 124 -62.13 21.68 -21.36
C GLY A 124 -61.43 20.63 -22.26
N ARG A 125 -60.12 20.74 -22.44
CA ARG A 125 -59.31 19.88 -23.35
C ARG A 125 -58.44 18.85 -22.64
N ALA A 126 -58.52 18.73 -21.31
CA ALA A 126 -57.77 17.76 -20.53
C ALA A 126 -58.68 17.05 -19.53
N VAL A 127 -58.32 15.81 -19.20
CA VAL A 127 -58.96 15.00 -18.17
C VAL A 127 -58.11 15.07 -16.90
N LEU A 128 -58.75 15.29 -15.75
CA LEU A 128 -58.06 15.45 -14.46
C LEU A 128 -57.21 14.21 -14.08
N ASP A 129 -57.67 13.01 -14.44
CA ASP A 129 -56.96 11.73 -14.20
C ASP A 129 -55.55 11.71 -14.80
N GLU A 130 -55.36 12.23 -16.02
CA GLU A 130 -54.06 12.23 -16.69
C GLU A 130 -53.05 13.13 -15.97
N ALA A 131 -53.53 14.25 -15.41
CA ALA A 131 -52.72 15.16 -14.61
C ALA A 131 -52.33 14.53 -13.27
N THR A 132 -53.26 13.84 -12.60
CA THR A 132 -53.01 13.14 -11.34
C THR A 132 -52.00 12.00 -11.53
N ASN A 133 -52.16 11.19 -12.57
CA ASN A 133 -51.23 10.09 -12.88
C ASN A 133 -49.78 10.58 -13.11
N LEU A 134 -49.61 11.71 -13.81
CA LEU A 134 -48.30 12.32 -13.99
C LEU A 134 -47.72 12.83 -12.67
N GLY A 135 -48.55 13.47 -11.84
CA GLY A 135 -48.17 13.95 -10.51
C GLY A 135 -47.70 12.80 -9.61
N ASP A 136 -48.46 11.72 -9.55
CA ASP A 136 -48.13 10.53 -8.76
C ASP A 136 -46.81 9.89 -9.22
N TYR A 137 -46.60 9.79 -10.54
CA TYR A 137 -45.32 9.32 -11.09
C TYR A 137 -44.14 10.20 -10.67
N ILE A 138 -44.28 11.53 -10.71
CA ILE A 138 -43.20 12.45 -10.31
C ILE A 138 -42.90 12.30 -8.81
N VAL A 139 -43.93 12.17 -7.96
CA VAL A 139 -43.77 11.94 -6.51
C VAL A 139 -43.05 10.62 -6.25
N GLU A 140 -43.48 9.53 -6.87
CA GLU A 140 -42.87 8.21 -6.74
C GLU A 140 -41.40 8.24 -7.14
N GLN A 141 -41.09 8.77 -8.33
CA GLN A 141 -39.71 8.84 -8.82
C GLN A 141 -38.83 9.72 -7.93
N THR A 142 -39.36 10.83 -7.44
CA THR A 142 -38.64 11.72 -6.51
C THR A 142 -38.35 11.00 -5.18
N GLY A 143 -39.29 10.20 -4.69
CA GLY A 143 -39.10 9.35 -3.50
C GLY A 143 -37.94 8.38 -3.69
N LEU A 144 -37.96 7.60 -4.78
CA LEU A 144 -36.92 6.62 -5.11
C LEU A 144 -35.53 7.25 -5.28
N ILE A 145 -35.44 8.40 -5.95
CA ILE A 145 -34.18 9.14 -6.12
C ILE A 145 -33.64 9.57 -4.76
N ASN A 146 -34.47 10.16 -3.90
CA ASN A 146 -34.04 10.60 -2.57
C ASN A 146 -33.60 9.43 -1.68
N GLU A 147 -34.28 8.29 -1.75
CA GLU A 147 -33.86 7.07 -1.05
C GLU A 147 -32.49 6.59 -1.52
N ARG A 148 -32.27 6.56 -2.84
CA ARG A 148 -30.97 6.14 -3.40
C ARG A 148 -29.86 7.13 -3.05
N LEU A 149 -30.09 8.44 -3.13
CA LEU A 149 -29.11 9.45 -2.72
C LEU A 149 -28.70 9.29 -1.25
N ARG A 150 -29.66 9.04 -0.34
CA ARG A 150 -29.36 8.75 1.06
C ARG A 150 -28.57 7.46 1.25
N ALA A 151 -28.80 6.44 0.43
CA ALA A 151 -28.02 5.20 0.46
C ALA A 151 -26.58 5.43 -0.01
N ILE A 152 -26.42 6.12 -1.15
CA ILE A 152 -25.12 6.52 -1.68
C ILE A 152 -24.31 7.30 -0.64
N GLU A 153 -24.91 8.25 0.07
CA GLU A 153 -24.20 9.04 1.08
C GLU A 153 -23.67 8.16 2.23
N ARG A 154 -24.44 7.15 2.67
CA ARG A 154 -23.98 6.19 3.69
C ARG A 154 -22.84 5.32 3.16
N GLU A 155 -23.01 4.74 1.99
CA GLU A 155 -22.00 3.88 1.34
C GLU A 155 -20.69 4.65 1.14
N LYS A 156 -20.76 5.89 0.62
CA LYS A 156 -19.60 6.76 0.43
C LYS A 156 -18.89 7.04 1.75
N ARG A 157 -19.63 7.38 2.81
CA ARG A 157 -19.05 7.70 4.13
C ARG A 157 -18.28 6.52 4.72
N ASP A 158 -18.77 5.30 4.51
CA ASP A 158 -18.09 4.10 5.00
C ASP A 158 -16.85 3.75 4.16
N LEU A 159 -16.91 3.94 2.84
CA LEU A 159 -15.75 3.80 1.96
C LEU A 159 -14.68 4.86 2.24
N GLU A 160 -15.06 6.11 2.52
CA GLU A 160 -14.13 7.18 2.89
C GLU A 160 -13.37 6.86 4.18
N LYS A 161 -14.05 6.34 5.20
CA LYS A 161 -13.39 5.88 6.44
C LYS A 161 -12.39 4.75 6.17
N ALA A 162 -12.75 3.80 5.31
CA ALA A 162 -11.87 2.71 4.91
C ALA A 162 -10.65 3.24 4.15
N ARG A 163 -10.86 4.16 3.21
CA ARG A 163 -9.81 4.82 2.42
C ARG A 163 -8.83 5.55 3.34
N GLU A 164 -9.33 6.36 4.27
CA GLU A 164 -8.48 7.06 5.23
C GLU A 164 -7.70 6.12 6.15
N ALA A 165 -8.31 5.03 6.60
CA ALA A 165 -7.62 4.03 7.43
C ALA A 165 -6.46 3.38 6.65
N LEU A 166 -6.70 3.06 5.38
CA LEU A 166 -5.70 2.49 4.49
C LEU A 166 -4.59 3.49 4.14
N GLU A 167 -4.94 4.76 3.91
CA GLU A 167 -3.99 5.85 3.68
C GLU A 167 -3.06 6.05 4.89
N ARG A 168 -3.62 6.03 6.12
CA ARG A 168 -2.80 6.06 7.35
C ARG A 168 -1.86 4.85 7.45
N ARG A 169 -2.30 3.67 6.99
CA ARG A 169 -1.47 2.46 6.97
C ARG A 169 -0.36 2.57 5.94
N LEU A 170 -0.66 3.05 4.73
CA LEU A 170 0.32 3.34 3.68
C LEU A 170 1.38 4.32 4.18
N GLN A 171 0.99 5.47 4.76
CA GLN A 171 1.94 6.45 5.30
C GLN A 171 2.85 5.86 6.40
N ARG A 172 2.37 4.91 7.19
CA ARG A 172 3.18 4.26 8.23
C ARG A 172 4.20 3.29 7.65
N VAL A 173 3.87 2.65 6.53
CA VAL A 173 4.71 1.67 5.83
C VAL A 173 5.68 2.36 4.86
N GLU A 174 5.26 3.44 4.20
CA GLU A 174 6.07 4.24 3.29
C GLU A 174 7.12 5.09 4.00
N ARG A 175 6.98 5.35 5.31
CA ARG A 175 8.08 5.93 6.10
C ARG A 175 9.21 4.91 6.12
N PRO A 176 10.33 5.15 5.39
CA PRO A 176 11.40 4.18 5.33
C PRO A 176 11.91 3.97 6.75
N ARG A 177 11.70 2.77 7.28
CA ARG A 177 12.44 2.31 8.45
C ARG A 177 13.80 1.90 7.94
N THR A 178 14.69 2.89 7.85
CA THR A 178 16.09 2.65 7.56
C THR A 178 16.65 1.81 8.71
N HIS A 179 16.90 0.53 8.44
CA HIS A 179 17.59 -0.33 9.37
C HIS A 179 19.07 -0.24 9.04
N THR A 180 19.88 0.13 10.02
CA THR A 180 21.33 0.05 9.89
C THR A 180 21.79 -1.33 10.34
N ARG A 181 22.59 -2.02 9.52
CA ARG A 181 23.30 -3.26 9.90
C ARG A 181 24.79 -3.08 9.69
N ASN A 182 25.60 -3.81 10.44
CA ASN A 182 27.02 -3.92 10.09
C ASN A 182 27.18 -5.05 9.05
N VAL A 183 28.10 -4.86 8.10
CA VAL A 183 28.52 -5.85 7.11
C VAL A 183 30.04 -5.97 7.22
N ILE A 184 30.53 -7.20 7.27
CA ILE A 184 31.98 -7.48 7.20
C ILE A 184 32.29 -7.90 5.76
N ASP A 185 33.17 -7.17 5.10
CA ASP A 185 33.70 -7.52 3.79
C ASP A 185 35.10 -8.12 3.96
N ILE A 186 35.26 -9.36 3.48
CA ILE A 186 36.48 -10.15 3.60
C ILE A 186 37.11 -10.24 2.22
N GLN A 187 38.26 -9.61 2.03
CA GLN A 187 39.03 -9.70 0.79
C GLN A 187 40.02 -10.86 0.88
N LEU A 188 39.99 -11.73 -0.12
CA LEU A 188 40.80 -12.94 -0.15
C LEU A 188 41.23 -13.30 -1.58
N GLU A 189 42.39 -13.90 -1.70
CA GLU A 189 42.96 -14.38 -2.95
C GLU A 189 43.03 -15.91 -2.89
N ALA A 190 42.43 -16.57 -3.87
CA ALA A 190 42.53 -18.01 -4.05
C ALA A 190 43.53 -18.31 -5.17
N GLN A 191 44.60 -19.03 -4.83
CA GLN A 191 45.54 -19.58 -5.79
C GLN A 191 45.14 -21.01 -6.15
N GLN A 192 45.40 -21.38 -7.40
CA GLN A 192 45.17 -22.73 -7.88
C GLN A 192 46.09 -23.68 -7.09
N ALA A 193 45.50 -24.64 -6.38
CA ALA A 193 46.26 -25.68 -5.70
C ALA A 193 47.05 -26.47 -6.76
N ALA A 194 48.38 -26.47 -6.62
CA ALA A 194 49.29 -27.27 -7.44
C ALA A 194 49.14 -28.77 -7.14
#